data_AF-A0A7J7QUU0-F1
#
_entry.id   AF-A0A7J7QUU0-F1
#
_cell.length_a   1.000
_cell.length_b   1.000
_cell.length_c   1.000
_cell.angle_alpha   90.00
_cell.angle_beta   90.00
_cell.angle_gamma   90.00
#
_symmetry.space_group_name_H-M   'P 1'
#
loop_
_entity.id
_entity.type
_entity.pdbx_description
1 polymer ?
#
loop_
_entity_poly.entity_id
_entity_poly.type
_entity_poly.pdbx_seq_one_letter_code
_entity_poly.pdbx_strand_id
1 'polypeptide(L)'
;MAGASPHEVLPFWLVRWLLFRLMFASGVVKLTSRCPTWWGLTALTYHYETQCLPTPAAWFAHHLPVWLHRLSVVATFLIEIAVPPLFFAPARRLRLVLCLLQGNEPVIRLIQSDGARYPFHQQPPTYVRAQRYKYWFSQPGEQGQWWRRQWVEEFFPPVSLGDPTLDTLLRQFGLQDKSPRRARSSSNALAQALQWVRKQLSPLEAPTLLWGLILAVGAIRVLQALLGPRSSRASPPPGEEKHRPAPKKDPGAATDQAAPAPNSSNSGSQTARRKK
;
A
#
# COMPACT_ATOMS: atom_id res chain seq x y z
N MET A 1 -1.10 -18.38 -39.64
CA MET A 1 -1.48 -17.15 -38.90
C MET A 1 -2.28 -17.57 -37.69
N ALA A 2 -1.82 -17.26 -36.47
CA ALA A 2 -2.58 -17.50 -35.25
C ALA A 2 -2.62 -16.19 -34.46
N GLY A 3 -3.69 -15.42 -34.63
CA GLY A 3 -3.93 -14.23 -33.82
C GLY A 3 -4.07 -14.60 -32.35
N ALA A 4 -3.79 -13.66 -31.44
CA ALA A 4 -4.05 -13.89 -30.03
C ALA A 4 -5.53 -14.27 -29.84
N SER A 5 -5.78 -15.39 -29.17
CA SER A 5 -7.14 -15.82 -28.85
C SER A 5 -7.86 -14.71 -28.06
N PRO A 6 -9.08 -14.33 -28.43
CA PRO A 6 -9.80 -13.22 -27.77
C PRO A 6 -9.99 -13.45 -26.26
N HIS A 7 -9.95 -14.71 -25.84
CA HIS A 7 -9.99 -15.17 -24.45
C HIS A 7 -8.87 -14.64 -23.53
N GLU A 8 -7.74 -14.15 -24.04
CA GLU A 8 -6.69 -13.54 -23.19
C GLU A 8 -6.83 -12.01 -23.04
N VAL A 9 -7.36 -11.34 -24.06
CA VAL A 9 -7.51 -9.88 -24.06
C VAL A 9 -8.64 -9.46 -23.11
N LEU A 10 -9.74 -10.22 -23.12
CA LEU A 10 -10.91 -9.98 -22.30
C LEU A 10 -10.63 -10.00 -20.78
N PRO A 11 -10.02 -11.04 -20.17
CA PRO A 11 -9.72 -11.06 -18.73
C PRO A 11 -8.71 -9.98 -18.32
N PHE A 12 -7.72 -9.66 -19.16
CA PHE A 12 -6.78 -8.56 -18.86
C PHE A 12 -7.51 -7.22 -18.74
N TRP A 13 -8.43 -6.92 -19.66
CA TRP A 13 -9.25 -5.71 -19.58
C TRP A 13 -10.29 -5.76 -18.46
N LEU A 14 -10.90 -6.91 -18.17
CA LEU A 14 -11.78 -7.07 -17.00
C LEU A 14 -11.05 -6.79 -15.69
N VAL A 15 -9.85 -7.33 -15.49
CA VAL A 15 -9.03 -7.07 -14.29
C VAL A 15 -8.66 -5.59 -14.21
N ARG A 16 -8.25 -4.98 -15.34
CA ARG A 16 -7.90 -3.55 -15.38
C ARG A 16 -9.11 -2.66 -15.05
N TRP A 17 -10.30 -3.02 -15.55
CA TRP A 17 -11.57 -2.34 -15.26
C TRP A 17 -12.03 -2.55 -13.81
N LEU A 18 -11.89 -3.77 -13.28
CA LEU A 18 -12.19 -4.10 -11.89
C LEU A 18 -11.30 -3.31 -10.92
N LEU A 19 -9.99 -3.28 -11.15
CA LEU A 19 -9.04 -2.51 -10.33
C LEU A 19 -9.33 -1.01 -10.40
N PHE A 20 -9.65 -0.48 -11.59
CA PHE A 20 -10.12 0.90 -11.75
C PHE A 20 -11.36 1.17 -10.91
N ARG A 21 -12.42 0.36 -11.11
CA ARG A 21 -13.70 0.53 -10.43
C ARG A 21 -13.55 0.40 -8.91
N LEU A 22 -12.74 -0.53 -8.43
CA LEU A 22 -12.48 -0.75 -7.00
C LEU A 22 -11.78 0.46 -6.37
N MET A 23 -10.65 0.90 -6.94
CA MET A 23 -9.89 2.05 -6.42
C MET A 23 -10.70 3.35 -6.51
N PHE A 24 -11.30 3.61 -7.67
CA PHE A 24 -12.07 4.83 -7.92
C PHE A 24 -13.35 4.88 -7.08
N ALA A 25 -14.10 3.78 -6.95
CA ALA A 25 -15.27 3.74 -6.09
C ALA A 25 -14.91 3.87 -4.61
N SER A 26 -13.77 3.32 -4.16
CA SER A 26 -13.28 3.52 -2.79
C SER A 26 -13.09 5.02 -2.47
N GLY A 27 -12.41 5.76 -3.35
CA GLY A 27 -12.22 7.21 -3.21
C GLY A 27 -13.52 8.01 -3.31
N VAL A 28 -14.38 7.68 -4.29
CA VAL A 28 -15.67 8.37 -4.49
C VAL A 28 -16.63 8.12 -3.32
N VAL A 29 -16.75 6.89 -2.82
CA VAL A 29 -17.62 6.57 -1.68
C VAL A 29 -17.20 7.30 -0.41
N LYS A 30 -15.90 7.48 -0.17
CA LYS A 30 -15.41 8.30 0.95
C LYS A 30 -15.89 9.75 0.86
N LEU A 31 -15.89 10.35 -0.33
CA LEU A 31 -16.45 11.70 -0.55
C LEU A 31 -17.99 11.73 -0.45
N THR A 32 -18.70 10.80 -1.10
CA THR A 32 -20.16 10.80 -1.13
C THR A 32 -20.82 10.37 0.17
N SER A 33 -20.08 9.66 1.05
CA SER A 33 -20.54 9.30 2.41
C SER A 33 -20.86 10.50 3.30
N ARG A 34 -20.42 11.72 2.93
CA ARG A 34 -20.54 12.97 3.70
C ARG A 34 -20.02 12.86 5.15
N CYS A 35 -19.15 11.88 5.43
CA CYS A 35 -18.62 11.68 6.77
C CYS A 35 -17.71 12.86 7.16
N PRO A 36 -17.91 13.50 8.33
CA PRO A 36 -17.16 14.69 8.73
C PRO A 36 -15.66 14.43 8.91
N THR A 37 -15.22 13.18 9.12
CA THR A 37 -13.79 12.82 9.25
C THR A 37 -13.06 12.79 7.90
N TRP A 38 -13.74 12.39 6.82
CA TRP A 38 -13.17 12.42 5.46
C TRP A 38 -13.11 13.85 4.91
N TRP A 39 -14.20 14.61 5.07
CA TRP A 39 -14.24 16.03 4.66
C TRP A 39 -13.39 16.95 5.55
N GLY A 40 -13.28 16.65 6.84
CA GLY A 40 -12.42 17.34 7.80
C GLY A 40 -10.94 16.94 7.76
N LEU A 41 -10.55 16.02 6.86
CA LEU A 41 -9.20 15.48 6.70
C LEU A 41 -8.60 14.84 7.98
N THR A 42 -9.43 14.37 8.90
CA THR A 42 -9.03 13.70 10.15
C THR A 42 -9.13 12.18 10.09
N ALA A 43 -9.66 11.58 9.02
CA ALA A 43 -9.81 10.14 8.90
C ALA A 43 -8.53 9.33 9.22
N LEU A 44 -7.35 9.84 8.82
CA LEU A 44 -6.06 9.18 9.07
C LEU A 44 -5.45 9.40 10.46
N THR A 45 -6.03 10.18 11.37
CA THR A 45 -5.53 10.25 12.75
C THR A 45 -5.89 8.99 13.53
N TYR A 46 -7.12 8.50 13.35
CA TYR A 46 -7.63 7.28 14.00
C TYR A 46 -7.34 6.01 13.19
N HIS A 47 -7.21 6.10 11.86
CA HIS A 47 -7.04 4.93 10.99
C HIS A 47 -5.89 4.00 11.41
N TYR A 48 -4.75 4.55 11.83
CA TYR A 48 -3.58 3.75 12.24
C TYR A 48 -3.80 2.95 13.53
N GLU A 49 -4.69 3.40 14.41
CA GLU A 49 -5.05 2.72 15.65
C GLU A 49 -6.08 1.61 15.39
N THR A 50 -7.05 1.87 14.50
CA THR A 50 -8.15 0.95 14.18
C THR A 50 -7.81 -0.06 13.06
N GLN A 51 -6.54 -0.25 12.72
CA GLN A 51 -6.12 -1.22 11.70
C GLN A 51 -6.19 -2.67 12.23
N CYS A 52 -6.88 -3.56 11.51
CA CYS A 52 -7.02 -4.97 11.90
C CYS A 52 -5.69 -5.75 11.96
N LEU A 53 -4.65 -5.23 11.29
CA LEU A 53 -3.29 -5.75 11.32
C LEU A 53 -2.38 -4.67 11.93
N PRO A 54 -2.11 -4.72 13.25
CA PRO A 54 -1.26 -3.73 13.90
C PRO A 54 0.18 -3.87 13.39
N THR A 55 0.63 -2.90 12.59
CA THR A 55 2.02 -2.84 12.13
C THR A 55 2.83 -1.92 13.04
N PRO A 56 4.10 -2.22 13.35
CA PRO A 56 4.95 -1.30 14.12
C PRO A 56 5.07 0.08 13.48
N ALA A 57 4.97 0.16 12.14
CA ALA A 57 4.93 1.41 11.39
C ALA A 57 3.67 2.24 11.67
N ALA A 58 2.51 1.62 11.91
CA ALA A 58 1.27 2.32 12.27
C ALA A 58 1.40 3.07 13.61
N TRP A 59 2.10 2.50 14.59
CA TRP A 59 2.39 3.19 15.85
C TRP A 59 3.22 4.47 15.64
N PHE A 60 4.31 4.39 14.86
CA PHE A 60 5.08 5.59 14.49
C PHE A 60 4.25 6.58 13.67
N ALA A 61 3.40 6.09 12.76
CA ALA A 61 2.56 6.94 11.93
C ALA A 61 1.48 7.67 12.73
N HIS A 62 0.93 7.06 13.79
CA HIS A 62 -0.06 7.68 14.68
C HIS A 62 0.52 8.86 15.49
N HIS A 63 1.81 8.82 15.84
CA HIS A 63 2.50 9.91 16.55
C HIS A 63 3.01 11.03 15.64
N LEU A 64 2.63 11.05 14.36
CA LEU A 64 2.98 12.14 13.44
C LEU A 64 2.13 13.40 13.72
N PRO A 65 2.63 14.59 13.38
CA PRO A 65 1.88 15.82 13.60
C PRO A 65 0.62 15.88 12.71
N VAL A 66 -0.47 16.42 13.25
CA VAL A 66 -1.81 16.42 12.62
C VAL A 66 -1.83 17.01 11.20
N TRP A 67 -0.96 17.97 10.89
CA TRP A 67 -0.85 18.51 9.52
C TRP A 67 -0.41 17.45 8.49
N LEU A 68 0.43 16.50 8.88
CA LEU A 68 0.92 15.43 8.03
C LEU A 68 -0.14 14.32 7.85
N HIS A 69 -0.97 14.08 8.86
CA HIS A 69 -2.17 13.24 8.72
C HIS A 69 -3.14 13.85 7.69
N ARG A 70 -3.43 15.15 7.78
CA ARG A 70 -4.29 15.86 6.81
C ARG A 70 -3.73 15.77 5.38
N LEU A 71 -2.42 15.96 5.22
CA LEU A 71 -1.74 15.79 3.93
C LEU A 71 -1.86 14.35 3.41
N SER A 72 -1.71 13.36 4.29
CA SER A 72 -1.88 11.95 3.93
C SER A 72 -3.31 11.62 3.46
N VAL A 73 -4.36 12.19 4.08
CA VAL A 73 -5.74 12.05 3.57
C VAL A 73 -5.89 12.62 2.15
N VAL A 74 -5.34 13.81 1.90
CA VAL A 74 -5.34 14.40 0.55
C VAL A 74 -4.58 13.53 -0.45
N ALA A 75 -3.43 12.96 -0.05
CA ALA A 75 -2.67 12.03 -0.87
C ALA A 75 -3.48 10.75 -1.19
N THR A 76 -4.20 10.18 -0.22
CA THR A 76 -5.12 9.05 -0.44
C THR A 76 -6.17 9.39 -1.50
N PHE A 77 -6.84 10.55 -1.41
CA PHE A 77 -7.82 10.96 -2.41
C PHE A 77 -7.20 11.16 -3.80
N LEU A 78 -6.02 11.77 -3.90
CA LEU A 78 -5.31 11.90 -5.19
C LEU A 78 -4.94 10.54 -5.79
N ILE A 79 -4.49 9.60 -4.97
CA ILE A 79 -4.11 8.24 -5.39
C ILE A 79 -5.33 7.38 -5.75
N GLU A 80 -6.47 7.54 -5.08
CA GLU A 80 -7.67 6.76 -5.35
C GLU A 80 -8.52 7.34 -6.49
N ILE A 81 -8.52 8.66 -6.70
CA ILE A 81 -9.41 9.32 -7.67
C ILE A 81 -8.66 9.76 -8.94
N ALA A 82 -7.46 10.36 -8.83
CA ALA A 82 -6.76 10.92 -9.99
C ALA A 82 -5.81 9.93 -10.68
N VAL A 83 -5.18 9.01 -9.93
CA VAL A 83 -4.23 8.03 -10.52
C VAL A 83 -4.92 6.97 -11.39
N PRO A 84 -6.09 6.39 -11.02
CA PRO A 84 -6.74 5.37 -11.85
C PRO A 84 -7.13 5.84 -13.27
N PRO A 85 -7.80 7.00 -13.49
CA PRO A 85 -8.05 7.47 -14.86
C PRO A 85 -6.75 7.81 -15.60
N LEU A 86 -5.74 8.36 -14.92
CA LEU A 86 -4.42 8.64 -15.50
C LEU A 86 -3.65 7.36 -15.88
N PHE A 87 -4.09 6.16 -15.46
CA PHE A 87 -3.54 4.88 -15.90
C PHE A 87 -4.13 4.38 -17.24
N PHE A 88 -5.28 4.90 -17.67
CA PHE A 88 -5.83 4.64 -19.01
C PHE A 88 -5.38 5.67 -20.05
N ALA A 89 -4.91 6.85 -19.61
CA ALA A 89 -4.36 7.86 -20.50
C ALA A 89 -3.15 7.31 -21.30
N PRO A 90 -3.25 7.16 -22.64
CA PRO A 90 -2.17 6.62 -23.48
C PRO A 90 -0.97 7.56 -23.55
N ALA A 91 -1.15 8.81 -23.13
CA ALA A 91 -0.12 9.82 -22.94
C ALA A 91 1.14 9.29 -22.22
N ARG A 92 1.02 8.38 -21.25
CA ARG A 92 2.20 7.81 -20.57
C ARG A 92 3.13 7.04 -21.52
N ARG A 93 2.57 6.33 -22.51
CA ARG A 93 3.34 5.53 -23.49
C ARG A 93 4.03 6.43 -24.50
N LEU A 94 3.30 7.40 -25.05
CA LEU A 94 3.83 8.39 -25.99
C LEU A 94 4.95 9.23 -25.37
N ARG A 95 4.76 9.68 -24.13
CA ARG A 95 5.79 10.42 -23.40
C ARG A 95 7.05 9.59 -23.14
N LEU A 96 6.92 8.29 -22.86
CA LEU A 96 8.06 7.39 -22.71
C LEU A 96 8.82 7.26 -24.03
N VAL A 97 8.14 7.00 -25.15
CA VAL A 97 8.78 6.92 -26.49
C VAL A 97 9.48 8.22 -26.85
N LEU A 98 8.83 9.37 -26.67
CA LEU A 98 9.41 10.70 -26.89
C LEU A 98 10.66 10.92 -26.02
N CYS A 99 10.61 10.60 -24.73
CA CYS A 99 11.77 10.74 -23.84
C CYS A 99 12.92 9.78 -24.18
N LEU A 100 12.66 8.60 -24.75
CA LEU A 100 13.71 7.70 -25.24
C LEU A 100 14.40 8.25 -26.50
N LEU A 101 13.61 8.70 -27.49
CA LEU A 101 14.14 9.36 -28.69
C LEU A 101 14.96 10.62 -28.34
N GLN A 102 14.54 11.36 -27.30
CA GLN A 102 15.26 12.54 -26.79
C GLN A 102 16.53 12.22 -25.98
N GLY A 103 16.84 10.95 -25.69
CA GLY A 103 18.00 10.59 -24.85
C GLY A 103 17.85 11.00 -23.38
N ASN A 104 16.64 10.98 -22.83
CA ASN A 104 16.37 11.46 -21.47
C ASN A 104 16.89 10.47 -20.40
N GLU A 105 18.11 10.70 -19.91
CA GLU A 105 18.80 9.95 -18.84
C GLU A 105 17.88 9.41 -17.72
N PRO A 106 17.09 10.24 -17.00
CA PRO A 106 16.10 9.76 -16.03
C PRO A 106 15.12 8.68 -16.49
N VAL A 107 14.76 8.64 -17.78
CA VAL A 107 13.84 7.67 -18.37
C VAL A 107 14.57 6.43 -18.88
N ILE A 108 15.76 6.59 -19.47
CA ILE A 108 16.63 5.47 -19.84
C ILE A 108 16.91 4.58 -18.61
N ARG A 109 17.22 5.21 -17.46
CA ARG A 109 17.43 4.53 -16.18
C ARG A 109 16.22 3.77 -15.61
N LEU A 110 15.01 3.97 -16.14
CA LEU A 110 13.83 3.16 -15.79
C LEU A 110 13.77 1.84 -16.58
N ILE A 111 14.44 1.77 -17.73
CA ILE A 111 14.51 0.57 -18.58
C ILE A 111 15.78 -0.22 -18.26
N GLN A 112 16.92 0.46 -18.18
CA GLN A 112 18.21 -0.12 -17.88
C GLN A 112 18.88 0.72 -16.80
N SER A 113 18.98 0.18 -15.58
CA SER A 113 19.56 0.88 -14.42
C SER A 113 21.04 1.25 -14.63
N ASP A 114 21.79 0.34 -15.26
CA ASP A 114 23.19 0.52 -15.65
C ASP A 114 23.30 1.16 -17.05
N GLY A 115 23.80 2.39 -17.08
CA GLY A 115 23.99 3.15 -18.33
C GLY A 115 25.05 2.54 -19.26
N ALA A 116 26.07 1.84 -18.76
CA ALA A 116 27.10 1.24 -19.60
C ALA A 116 26.56 0.05 -20.42
N ARG A 117 25.57 -0.65 -19.86
CA ARG A 117 24.89 -1.80 -20.51
C ARG A 117 23.77 -1.38 -21.46
N TYR A 118 23.42 -0.09 -21.53
CA TYR A 118 22.41 0.42 -22.45
C TYR A 118 22.99 0.57 -23.87
N PRO A 119 22.42 -0.05 -24.93
CA PRO A 119 23.02 -0.03 -26.27
C PRO A 119 23.16 1.37 -26.90
N PHE A 120 22.34 2.34 -26.48
CA PHE A 120 22.30 3.69 -27.04
C PHE A 120 22.86 4.74 -26.06
N HIS A 121 23.93 4.38 -25.32
CA HIS A 121 24.56 5.26 -24.33
C HIS A 121 25.38 6.41 -24.94
N GLN A 122 25.87 6.26 -26.19
CA GLN A 122 26.67 7.29 -26.87
C GLN A 122 25.82 8.31 -27.62
N GLN A 123 24.71 7.86 -28.20
CA GLN A 123 23.76 8.67 -28.97
C GLN A 123 22.36 8.07 -28.84
N PRO A 124 21.29 8.90 -28.77
CA PRO A 124 19.93 8.41 -28.66
C PRO A 124 19.48 7.63 -29.91
N PRO A 125 18.51 6.70 -29.78
CA PRO A 125 18.00 5.94 -30.91
C PRO A 125 17.25 6.84 -31.90
N THR A 126 17.58 6.75 -33.20
CA THR A 126 16.90 7.49 -34.28
C THR A 126 15.44 7.08 -34.46
N TYR A 127 15.15 5.78 -34.28
CA TYR A 127 13.83 5.19 -34.43
C TYR A 127 13.50 4.33 -33.22
N VAL A 128 12.25 4.41 -32.76
CA VAL A 128 11.70 3.51 -31.73
C VAL A 128 10.44 2.83 -32.29
N ARG A 129 10.40 1.50 -32.21
CA ARG A 129 9.23 0.66 -32.47
C ARG A 129 9.00 -0.27 -31.29
N ALA A 130 7.78 -0.72 -31.07
CA ALA A 130 7.48 -1.73 -30.05
C ALA A 130 6.64 -2.86 -30.64
N GLN A 131 7.11 -4.10 -30.45
CA GLN A 131 6.45 -5.32 -30.92
C GLN A 131 6.12 -6.20 -29.72
N ARG A 132 4.91 -6.77 -29.71
CA ARG A 132 4.47 -7.65 -28.62
C ARG A 132 4.74 -9.10 -28.99
N TYR A 133 5.47 -9.79 -28.12
CA TYR A 133 5.72 -11.23 -28.21
C TYR A 133 5.13 -11.94 -27.00
N LYS A 134 4.59 -13.14 -27.19
CA LYS A 134 4.38 -14.12 -26.12
C LYS A 134 5.60 -15.02 -26.02
N TYR A 135 5.93 -15.42 -24.80
CA TYR A 135 7.03 -16.30 -24.49
C TYR A 135 6.52 -17.51 -23.70
N TRP A 136 7.05 -18.69 -24.03
CA TRP A 136 6.86 -19.92 -23.28
C TRP A 136 8.23 -20.55 -23.04
N PHE A 137 8.39 -21.32 -21.97
CA PHE A 137 9.58 -22.15 -21.81
C PHE A 137 9.69 -23.14 -22.97
N SER A 138 10.91 -23.43 -23.40
CA SER A 138 11.19 -24.55 -24.30
C SER A 138 10.98 -25.88 -23.59
N GLN A 139 10.79 -26.95 -24.37
CA GLN A 139 10.68 -28.30 -23.83
C GLN A 139 12.08 -28.90 -23.58
N PRO A 140 12.27 -29.72 -22.53
CA PRO A 140 13.53 -30.44 -22.32
C PRO A 140 13.89 -31.26 -23.57
N GLY A 141 15.06 -30.99 -24.14
CA GLY A 141 15.53 -31.61 -25.40
C GLY A 141 15.53 -30.66 -26.61
N GLU A 142 14.88 -29.49 -26.55
CA GLU A 142 15.07 -28.46 -27.58
C GLU A 142 16.41 -27.74 -27.44
N GLN A 143 17.09 -27.54 -28.57
CA GLN A 143 18.47 -27.06 -28.59
C GLN A 143 18.61 -25.60 -28.14
N GLY A 144 19.30 -25.39 -27.01
CA GLY A 144 20.02 -24.16 -26.67
C GLY A 144 19.20 -22.90 -26.34
N GLN A 145 17.91 -22.83 -26.68
CA GLN A 145 17.06 -21.68 -26.36
C GLN A 145 16.14 -22.01 -25.19
N TRP A 146 16.18 -21.20 -24.13
CA TRP A 146 15.34 -21.37 -22.92
C TRP A 146 13.87 -20.98 -23.14
N TRP A 147 13.56 -20.31 -24.25
CA TRP A 147 12.24 -19.74 -24.52
C TRP A 147 11.84 -19.87 -25.99
N ARG A 148 10.62 -20.32 -26.25
CA ARG A 148 9.93 -20.13 -27.54
C ARG A 148 9.24 -18.77 -27.55
N ARG A 149 9.31 -18.03 -28.66
CA ARG A 149 8.64 -16.73 -28.84
C ARG A 149 7.67 -16.74 -30.02
N GLN A 150 6.47 -16.18 -29.85
CA GLN A 150 5.50 -15.95 -30.92
C GLN A 150 5.21 -14.45 -31.02
N TRP A 151 5.33 -13.88 -32.23
CA TRP A 151 4.89 -12.51 -32.50
C TRP A 151 3.36 -12.42 -32.43
N VAL A 152 2.85 -11.40 -31.75
CA VAL A 152 1.40 -11.20 -31.54
C VAL A 152 0.87 -10.04 -32.36
N GLU A 153 1.45 -8.85 -32.15
CA GLU A 153 1.01 -7.61 -32.79
C GLU A 153 2.12 -6.55 -32.72
N GLU A 154 1.99 -5.52 -33.54
CA GLU A 154 2.71 -4.27 -33.36
C GLU A 154 2.05 -3.45 -32.25
N PHE A 155 2.80 -3.18 -31.18
CA PHE A 155 2.32 -2.44 -30.00
C PHE A 155 2.51 -0.92 -30.16
N PHE A 156 3.53 -0.52 -30.91
CA PHE A 156 3.78 0.87 -31.27
C PHE A 156 4.54 0.92 -32.61
N PRO A 157 4.06 1.71 -33.60
CA PRO A 157 4.70 1.80 -34.91
C PRO A 157 6.13 2.37 -34.82
N PRO A 158 6.99 2.16 -35.84
CA PRO A 158 8.27 2.82 -35.92
C PRO A 158 8.08 4.33 -36.07
N VAL A 159 8.60 5.10 -35.12
CA VAL A 159 8.59 6.57 -35.13
C VAL A 159 9.98 7.15 -34.91
N SER A 160 10.21 8.37 -35.40
CA SER A 160 11.42 9.17 -35.16
C SER A 160 11.10 10.57 -34.64
N LEU A 161 12.13 11.29 -34.16
CA LEU A 161 12.00 12.70 -33.82
C LEU A 161 11.77 13.55 -35.07
N GLY A 162 10.62 14.23 -35.14
CA GLY A 162 10.21 15.04 -36.30
C GLY A 162 9.29 14.31 -37.30
N ASP A 163 8.86 13.08 -36.99
CA ASP A 163 7.89 12.34 -37.80
C ASP A 163 6.48 12.96 -37.67
N PRO A 164 5.79 13.31 -38.78
CA PRO A 164 4.43 13.86 -38.73
C PRO A 164 3.40 12.93 -38.08
N THR A 165 3.64 11.61 -38.09
CA THR A 165 2.78 10.63 -37.39
C THR A 165 2.91 10.76 -35.87
N LEU A 166 4.14 10.89 -35.36
CA LEU A 166 4.43 11.11 -33.95
C LEU A 166 3.87 12.46 -33.49
N ASP A 167 4.07 13.52 -34.27
CA ASP A 167 3.51 14.83 -33.98
C ASP A 167 1.98 14.78 -33.90
N THR A 168 1.32 14.13 -34.85
CA THR A 168 -0.16 13.97 -34.85
C THR A 168 -0.64 13.27 -33.58
N LEU A 169 0.01 12.18 -33.16
CA LEU A 169 -0.28 11.49 -31.90
C LEU A 169 -0.04 12.40 -30.68
N LEU A 170 1.05 13.16 -30.65
CA LEU A 170 1.32 14.12 -29.57
C LEU A 170 0.30 15.25 -29.52
N ARG A 171 -0.22 15.72 -30.67
CA ARG A 171 -1.32 16.70 -30.74
C ARG A 171 -2.60 16.11 -30.16
N GLN A 172 -2.97 14.90 -30.59
CA GLN A 172 -4.21 14.22 -30.17
C GLN A 172 -4.30 14.04 -28.64
N PHE A 173 -3.17 13.76 -27.98
CA PHE A 173 -3.12 13.54 -26.53
C PHE A 173 -2.62 14.74 -25.72
N GLY A 174 -2.56 15.94 -26.32
CA GLY A 174 -2.20 17.17 -25.62
C GLY A 174 -0.76 17.19 -25.08
N LEU A 175 0.13 16.38 -25.65
CA LEU A 175 1.53 16.19 -25.22
C LEU A 175 2.53 17.02 -26.04
N GLN A 176 2.08 17.99 -26.81
CA GLN A 176 2.98 18.93 -27.47
C GLN A 176 3.78 19.72 -26.44
N ASP A 177 5.03 19.35 -26.23
CA ASP A 177 6.00 20.12 -25.43
C ASP A 177 6.44 21.36 -26.23
N LYS A 178 5.51 22.31 -26.39
CA LYS A 178 5.79 23.70 -26.84
C LYS A 178 6.54 24.50 -25.77
N SER A 179 6.76 23.89 -24.60
CA SER A 179 7.65 24.38 -23.57
C SER A 179 9.06 24.59 -24.17
N PRO A 180 9.60 25.82 -24.27
CA PRO A 180 11.06 25.95 -24.37
C PRO A 180 11.67 25.18 -23.20
N ARG A 181 12.84 24.53 -23.37
CA ARG A 181 13.52 23.76 -22.32
C ARG A 181 13.49 24.57 -21.02
N ARG A 182 12.54 24.27 -20.13
CA ARG A 182 12.38 25.04 -18.90
C ARG A 182 13.57 24.66 -18.05
N ALA A 183 14.60 25.51 -18.08
CA ALA A 183 15.74 25.44 -17.18
C ALA A 183 15.14 25.34 -15.78
N ARG A 184 15.14 24.13 -15.24
CA ARG A 184 14.40 23.80 -14.03
C ARG A 184 15.19 24.39 -12.90
N SER A 185 14.87 25.65 -12.55
CA SER A 185 15.61 26.45 -11.58
C SER A 185 15.96 25.60 -10.38
N SER A 186 17.27 25.38 -10.20
CA SER A 186 17.83 24.42 -9.27
C SER A 186 17.92 24.98 -7.84
N SER A 187 17.27 26.11 -7.56
CA SER A 187 17.34 26.84 -6.29
C SER A 187 16.58 26.19 -5.13
N ASN A 188 15.80 25.13 -5.37
CA ASN A 188 15.08 24.43 -4.30
C ASN A 188 16.03 23.49 -3.54
N ALA A 189 16.41 23.85 -2.31
CA ALA A 189 17.29 23.05 -1.45
C ALA A 189 16.81 21.59 -1.29
N LEU A 190 15.50 21.36 -1.19
CA LEU A 190 14.92 20.01 -1.17
C LEU A 190 15.15 19.24 -2.49
N ALA A 191 15.13 19.91 -3.64
CA ALA A 191 15.44 19.27 -4.92
C ALA A 191 16.94 18.93 -5.02
N GLN A 192 17.82 19.80 -4.52
CA GLN A 192 19.25 19.53 -4.43
C GLN A 192 19.55 18.36 -3.48
N ALA A 193 18.92 18.33 -2.30
CA ALA A 193 19.04 17.24 -1.35
C ALA A 193 18.55 15.90 -1.94
N LEU A 194 17.39 15.88 -2.61
CA LEU A 194 16.90 14.68 -3.30
C LEU A 194 17.81 14.26 -4.47
N GLN A 195 18.39 15.20 -5.21
CA GLN A 195 19.38 14.89 -6.26
C GLN A 195 20.68 14.33 -5.67
N TRP A 196 21.15 14.87 -4.55
CA TRP A 196 22.32 14.37 -3.82
C TRP A 196 22.08 12.97 -3.26
N VAL A 197 20.96 12.74 -2.56
CA VAL A 197 20.56 11.41 -2.07
C VAL A 197 20.44 10.42 -3.23
N ARG A 198 19.81 10.82 -4.35
CA ARG A 198 19.74 9.99 -5.56
C ARG A 198 21.12 9.67 -6.11
N LYS A 199 22.06 10.62 -6.11
CA LYS A 199 23.45 10.38 -6.56
C LYS A 199 24.13 9.33 -5.69
N GLN A 200 24.02 9.46 -4.35
CA GLN A 200 24.62 8.52 -3.39
C GLN A 200 23.98 7.11 -3.42
N LEU A 201 22.68 7.01 -3.69
CA LEU A 201 21.98 5.72 -3.80
C LEU A 201 22.10 5.08 -5.19
N SER A 202 22.35 5.86 -6.25
CA SER A 202 22.40 5.33 -7.63
C SER A 202 23.50 4.31 -7.95
N PRO A 203 24.71 4.29 -7.33
CA PRO A 203 25.70 3.23 -7.57
C PRO A 203 25.42 1.94 -6.78
N LEU A 204 24.47 1.96 -5.84
CA LEU A 204 24.15 0.80 -5.01
C LEU A 204 22.98 0.03 -5.64
N GLU A 205 23.19 -1.24 -5.96
CA GLU A 205 22.12 -2.09 -6.49
C GLU A 205 20.95 -2.19 -5.49
N ALA A 206 19.72 -2.20 -5.99
CA ALA A 206 18.53 -2.26 -5.14
C ALA A 206 18.53 -3.41 -4.09
N PRO A 207 19.05 -4.62 -4.39
CA PRO A 207 19.18 -5.68 -3.38
C PRO A 207 20.18 -5.34 -2.28
N THR A 208 21.33 -4.73 -2.60
CA THR A 208 22.36 -4.40 -1.59
C THR A 208 21.89 -3.29 -0.66
N LEU A 209 21.13 -2.31 -1.17
CA LEU A 209 20.42 -1.31 -0.36
C LEU A 209 19.41 -1.94 0.60
N LEU A 210 18.59 -2.87 0.10
CA LEU A 210 17.57 -3.54 0.89
C LEU A 210 18.21 -4.37 2.02
N TRP A 211 19.19 -5.22 1.70
CA TRP A 211 19.91 -6.02 2.69
C TRP A 211 20.70 -5.16 3.67
N GLY A 212 21.35 -4.09 3.20
CA GLY A 212 22.05 -3.12 4.06
C GLY A 212 21.12 -2.44 5.06
N LEU A 213 19.92 -2.02 4.63
CA LEU A 213 18.90 -1.46 5.53
C LEU A 213 18.39 -2.49 6.55
N ILE A 214 18.12 -3.73 6.11
CA ILE A 214 17.67 -4.81 7.01
C ILE A 214 18.75 -5.12 8.07
N LEU A 215 20.01 -5.24 7.65
CA LEU A 215 21.14 -5.48 8.55
C LEU A 215 21.38 -4.30 9.50
N ALA A 216 21.28 -3.06 9.03
CA ALA A 216 21.42 -1.87 9.87
C ALA A 216 20.31 -1.79 10.94
N VAL A 217 19.05 -2.03 10.57
CA VAL A 217 17.92 -2.10 11.52
C VAL A 217 18.12 -3.26 12.49
N GLY A 218 18.55 -4.43 12.02
CA GLY A 218 18.87 -5.58 12.86
C GLY A 218 19.97 -5.26 13.88
N ALA A 219 21.09 -4.67 13.43
CA ALA A 219 22.19 -4.25 14.29
C ALA A 219 21.78 -3.21 15.34
N ILE A 220 20.97 -2.21 14.95
CA ILE A 220 20.40 -1.23 15.90
C ILE A 220 19.52 -1.92 16.94
N ARG A 221 18.68 -2.89 16.55
CA ARG A 221 17.83 -3.64 17.49
C ARG A 221 18.63 -4.54 18.43
N VAL A 222 19.67 -5.21 17.93
CA VAL A 222 20.61 -5.99 18.76
C VAL A 222 21.35 -5.08 19.74
N LEU A 223 21.86 -3.94 19.28
CA LEU A 223 22.55 -2.96 20.12
C LEU A 223 21.62 -2.37 21.19
N GLN A 224 20.37 -2.05 20.84
CA GLN A 224 19.33 -1.63 21.79
C GLN A 224 18.93 -2.73 22.78
N ALA A 225 18.98 -4.01 22.40
CA ALA A 225 18.72 -5.13 23.31
C ALA A 225 19.90 -5.40 24.27
N LEU A 226 21.12 -5.06 23.87
CA LEU A 226 22.34 -5.21 24.68
C LEU A 226 22.60 -4.01 25.61
N LEU A 227 22.30 -2.78 25.15
CA LEU A 227 22.45 -1.53 25.92
C LEU A 227 21.17 -1.06 26.62
N GLY A 228 20.01 -1.60 26.25
CA GLY A 228 18.76 -1.29 26.92
C GLY A 228 18.81 -1.71 28.39
N PRO A 229 18.20 -0.94 29.31
CA PRO A 229 18.19 -1.33 30.71
C PRO A 229 17.52 -2.70 30.83
N ARG A 230 18.30 -3.70 31.29
CA ARG A 230 17.76 -4.99 31.70
C ARG A 230 16.73 -4.71 32.77
N SER A 231 15.45 -4.80 32.41
CA SER A 231 14.35 -4.61 33.35
C SER A 231 14.57 -5.56 34.51
N SER A 232 14.96 -5.00 35.65
CA SER A 232 15.27 -5.74 36.86
C SER A 232 14.00 -6.47 37.26
N ARG A 233 14.00 -7.79 37.06
CA ARG A 233 12.93 -8.71 37.40
C ARG A 233 12.40 -8.37 38.80
N ALA A 234 11.27 -7.69 38.85
CA ALA A 234 10.70 -7.24 40.12
C ALA A 234 10.38 -8.48 40.96
N SER A 235 11.03 -8.62 42.10
CA SER A 235 10.70 -9.63 43.09
C SER A 235 9.25 -9.43 43.54
N PRO A 236 8.44 -10.48 43.66
CA PRO A 236 7.13 -10.35 44.29
C PRO A 236 7.33 -9.93 45.76
N PRO A 237 6.50 -9.01 46.30
CA PRO A 237 6.58 -8.65 47.70
C PRO A 237 6.16 -9.84 48.60
N PRO A 238 6.73 -9.96 49.81
CA PRO A 238 6.43 -11.07 50.70
C PRO A 238 5.06 -10.91 51.37
N GLY A 239 4.28 -12.00 51.34
CA GLY A 239 3.16 -12.36 52.21
C GLY A 239 2.33 -11.26 52.90
N GLU A 240 1.11 -11.02 52.39
CA GLU A 240 -0.01 -10.72 53.28
C GLU A 240 -0.71 -12.02 53.68
N GLU A 241 -0.56 -12.36 54.96
CA GLU A 241 -1.12 -13.53 55.60
C GLU A 241 -2.63 -13.35 55.83
N LYS A 242 -3.45 -13.70 54.83
CA LYS A 242 -4.91 -13.58 54.95
C LYS A 242 -5.49 -14.63 55.89
N HIS A 243 -5.62 -14.23 57.14
CA HIS A 243 -6.12 -14.95 58.30
C HIS A 243 -7.32 -15.88 58.00
N ARG A 244 -7.19 -17.16 58.37
CA ARG A 244 -8.21 -18.20 58.24
C ARG A 244 -8.92 -18.38 59.59
N PRO A 245 -10.20 -18.00 59.78
CA PRO A 245 -10.92 -18.37 60.99
C PRO A 245 -11.24 -19.87 60.98
N ALA A 246 -10.77 -20.57 62.02
CA ALA A 246 -11.14 -21.94 62.32
C ALA A 246 -12.53 -22.01 62.99
N PRO A 247 -13.25 -23.15 62.96
CA PRO A 247 -14.67 -23.20 63.31
C PRO A 247 -14.90 -23.20 64.83
N LYS A 248 -15.98 -22.55 65.27
CA LYS A 248 -16.52 -22.71 66.64
C LYS A 248 -17.73 -23.66 66.62
N LYS A 249 -17.69 -24.65 67.50
CA LYS A 249 -18.82 -25.51 67.90
C LYS A 249 -19.74 -24.73 68.85
N ASP A 250 -21.02 -25.06 68.81
CA ASP A 250 -21.98 -24.77 69.89
C ASP A 250 -21.60 -25.53 71.18
N PRO A 251 -22.03 -25.01 72.34
CA PRO A 251 -23.22 -25.60 72.96
C PRO A 251 -24.21 -24.54 73.50
N GLY A 252 -25.49 -24.88 73.60
CA GLY A 252 -26.55 -24.00 74.11
C GLY A 252 -27.15 -24.43 75.46
N ALA A 253 -28.11 -23.64 75.96
CA ALA A 253 -29.16 -24.04 76.91
C ALA A 253 -30.16 -22.88 77.14
N ALA A 254 -31.48 -23.18 77.13
CA ALA A 254 -32.62 -22.50 77.81
C ALA A 254 -32.78 -20.96 77.69
N THR A 255 -33.94 -20.30 77.61
CA THR A 255 -35.40 -20.61 77.55
C THR A 255 -36.10 -19.34 76.97
N ASP A 256 -37.41 -19.15 76.76
CA ASP A 256 -38.65 -19.86 77.15
C ASP A 256 -39.84 -19.55 76.18
N GLN A 257 -41.06 -19.95 76.57
CA GLN A 257 -42.42 -19.38 76.37
C GLN A 257 -42.59 -18.09 75.51
N ALA A 258 -43.66 -17.89 74.72
CA ALA A 258 -44.96 -18.60 74.64
C ALA A 258 -45.65 -18.52 73.24
N ALA A 259 -46.60 -19.43 73.00
CA ALA A 259 -47.71 -19.34 72.03
C ALA A 259 -49.05 -19.37 72.83
N PRO A 260 -50.27 -19.13 72.27
CA PRO A 260 -50.85 -19.64 71.00
C PRO A 260 -51.09 -18.47 69.98
N ALA A 261 -52.00 -18.44 68.98
CA ALA A 261 -53.19 -19.22 68.62
C ALA A 261 -53.46 -19.22 67.07
N PRO A 262 -54.41 -20.02 66.53
CA PRO A 262 -54.32 -20.50 65.14
C PRO A 262 -55.47 -20.07 64.19
N ASN A 263 -55.54 -20.77 63.04
CA ASN A 263 -56.61 -20.83 62.01
C ASN A 263 -56.49 -19.81 60.85
N SER A 264 -56.75 -20.15 59.59
CA SER A 264 -57.08 -21.47 59.00
C SER A 264 -56.99 -21.50 57.46
N SER A 265 -56.51 -22.63 56.92
CA SER A 265 -57.00 -23.33 55.72
C SER A 265 -57.15 -22.64 54.33
N ASN A 266 -56.61 -23.37 53.33
CA ASN A 266 -57.20 -23.73 52.02
C ASN A 266 -56.90 -22.90 50.74
N SER A 267 -56.02 -23.48 49.91
CA SER A 267 -56.30 -24.05 48.58
C SER A 267 -57.18 -23.33 47.54
N GLY A 268 -56.66 -23.22 46.30
CA GLY A 268 -57.42 -23.00 45.05
C GLY A 268 -56.78 -21.95 44.14
N SER A 269 -55.80 -22.26 43.27
CA SER A 269 -55.88 -22.98 41.97
C SER A 269 -56.55 -22.20 40.82
N GLN A 270 -55.71 -21.77 39.85
CA GLN A 270 -56.06 -21.43 38.44
C GLN A 270 -57.02 -20.22 38.22
N THR A 271 -56.88 -19.37 37.20
CA THR A 271 -56.73 -19.71 35.77
C THR A 271 -56.05 -18.59 34.95
N ALA A 272 -55.64 -18.95 33.74
CA ALA A 272 -55.07 -18.09 32.70
C ALA A 272 -55.92 -16.88 32.25
N ARG A 273 -55.29 -15.88 31.61
CA ARG A 273 -55.71 -15.46 30.24
C ARG A 273 -54.66 -14.68 29.44
N ARG A 274 -54.39 -15.17 28.23
CA ARG A 274 -53.66 -14.53 27.11
C ARG A 274 -54.51 -13.46 26.42
N LYS A 275 -53.89 -12.33 26.01
CA LYS A 275 -54.13 -11.48 24.80
C LYS A 275 -53.63 -10.04 25.08
N LYS A 276 -53.17 -9.27 24.09
CA LYS A 276 -53.12 -9.51 22.64
C LYS A 276 -51.87 -8.89 22.02
#